data_AF-A0A916UQV2-F1
#
_entry.id   AF-A0A916UQV2-F1
#
_cell.length_a   1.000
_cell.length_b   1.000
_cell.length_c   1.000
_cell.angle_alpha   90.00
_cell.angle_beta   90.00
_cell.angle_gamma   90.00
#
_symmetry.space_group_name_H-M   'P 1'
#
loop_
_entity.id
_entity.type
_entity.pdbx_description
1 polymer ?
#
loop_
_entity_poly.entity_id
_entity_poly.type
_entity_poly.pdbx_seq_one_letter_code
_entity_poly.pdbx_strand_id
1 'polypeptide(L)'
;MVERPGDRGWILPTWLRDGMAAGIVRPEPAPSNAGEDQLKMGKSAGGTKAGKASAVQAMGQCVCGEVRFEIDVPAFWAWHDHSEASRQAHGCAYVTYVGSWRSRFRILGGAERVSRFEDAAAGTTRSFCGRCGTPLFYERRRSPHMVDIPRALFASRTGREPRYHLAVEEAVDWAYGGRPLAPLKGYPGVVWERPRARKRRPPEPMF
;
A
#
# COMPACT_ATOMS: atom_id res chain seq x y z
N MET A 1 -6.69 -46.14 11.45
CA MET A 1 -5.84 -45.08 12.00
C MET A 1 -5.14 -44.41 10.83
N VAL A 2 -5.52 -43.18 10.51
CA VAL A 2 -4.98 -42.45 9.35
C VAL A 2 -3.89 -41.51 9.86
N GLU A 3 -2.66 -41.71 9.38
CA GLU A 3 -1.48 -40.91 9.71
C GLU A 3 -1.57 -39.51 9.09
N ARG A 4 -1.09 -38.49 9.83
CA ARG A 4 -1.09 -37.08 9.41
C ARG A 4 0.15 -36.77 8.59
N PRO A 5 0.04 -36.12 7.40
CA PRO A 5 1.21 -35.69 6.65
C PRO A 5 1.78 -34.37 7.19
N GLY A 6 2.99 -34.46 7.75
CA GLY A 6 4.15 -33.70 7.28
C GLY A 6 4.20 -32.20 7.53
N ASP A 7 4.85 -31.84 8.64
CA ASP A 7 5.57 -30.58 8.85
C ASP A 7 6.57 -30.33 7.70
N ARG A 8 6.17 -29.50 6.73
CA ARG A 8 7.13 -28.77 5.90
C ARG A 8 7.13 -27.33 6.38
N GLY A 9 8.11 -27.03 7.23
CA GLY A 9 8.36 -25.68 7.72
C GLY A 9 8.54 -24.71 6.56
N TRP A 10 7.56 -23.84 6.37
CA TRP A 10 7.68 -22.70 5.49
C TRP A 10 8.63 -21.71 6.18
N ILE A 11 9.86 -21.61 5.68
CA ILE A 11 10.79 -20.57 6.11
C ILE A 11 10.18 -19.23 5.69
N LEU A 12 9.58 -18.52 6.64
CA LEU A 12 9.16 -17.15 6.45
C LEU A 12 10.39 -16.32 6.06
N PRO A 13 10.33 -15.52 4.98
CA PRO A 13 11.42 -14.62 4.65
C PRO A 13 11.71 -13.67 5.82
N THR A 14 12.99 -13.40 6.10
CA THR A 14 13.44 -12.59 7.25
C THR A 14 12.74 -11.23 7.36
N TRP A 15 12.41 -10.59 6.24
CA TRP A 15 11.75 -9.28 6.20
C TRP A 15 10.28 -9.28 6.67
N LEU A 16 9.61 -10.44 6.77
CA LEU A 16 8.25 -10.55 7.34
C LEU A 16 8.30 -10.49 8.88
N ARG A 17 9.37 -11.00 9.50
CA ARG A 17 9.59 -10.88 10.96
C ARG A 17 9.86 -9.45 11.39
N ASP A 18 10.57 -8.69 10.56
CA ASP A 18 11.00 -7.32 10.91
C ASP A 18 9.91 -6.25 10.65
N GLY A 19 8.77 -6.63 10.06
CA GLY A 19 7.65 -5.73 9.76
C GLY A 19 6.66 -5.51 10.92
N MET A 20 6.71 -6.36 11.95
CA MET A 20 5.76 -6.35 13.09
C MET A 20 6.21 -5.45 14.26
N ALA A 21 7.42 -4.88 14.21
CA ALA A 21 8.04 -4.21 15.37
C ALA A 21 7.94 -2.67 15.35
N ALA A 22 7.33 -2.06 14.33
CA ALA A 22 7.24 -0.59 14.25
C ALA A 22 6.01 -0.06 15.01
N GLY A 23 6.05 -0.20 16.34
CA GLY A 23 5.16 0.55 17.23
C GLY A 23 5.46 2.04 17.15
N ILE A 24 4.42 2.86 17.04
CA ILE A 24 4.52 4.32 16.97
C ILE A 24 5.04 4.85 18.32
N VAL A 25 6.28 5.35 18.34
CA VAL A 25 6.76 6.24 19.41
C VAL A 25 6.60 7.67 18.92
N ARG A 26 5.80 8.48 19.62
CA ARG A 26 5.64 9.92 19.35
C ARG A 26 6.80 10.70 19.97
N PRO A 27 7.52 11.58 19.23
CA PRO A 27 8.43 12.54 19.85
C PRO A 27 7.86 13.98 19.84
N GLU A 28 8.14 14.70 20.94
CA GLU A 28 8.03 16.17 21.06
C GLU A 28 8.98 16.90 20.10
N PRO A 29 8.70 18.18 19.76
CA PRO A 29 9.45 18.87 18.71
C PRO A 29 10.80 19.38 19.21
N ALA A 30 11.84 19.20 18.39
CA ALA A 30 13.17 19.79 18.59
C ALA A 30 13.53 20.71 17.40
N PRO A 31 14.34 21.76 17.64
CA PRO A 31 14.37 22.96 16.80
C PRO A 31 15.15 22.82 15.49
N SER A 32 14.77 23.68 14.55
CA SER A 32 15.35 23.87 13.22
C SER A 32 16.84 24.19 13.26
N ASN A 33 17.61 23.60 12.34
CA ASN A 33 18.75 24.27 11.74
C ASN A 33 18.90 23.85 10.27
N ALA A 34 18.94 24.88 9.43
CA ALA A 34 19.24 24.81 8.02
C ALA A 34 20.75 24.58 7.81
N GLY A 35 21.09 23.68 6.90
CA GLY A 35 22.43 23.46 6.41
C GLY A 35 22.33 22.97 4.97
N GLU A 36 22.58 23.89 4.04
CA GLU A 36 22.72 23.60 2.62
C GLU A 36 23.92 22.68 2.40
N ASP A 37 23.76 21.60 1.64
CA ASP A 37 24.90 20.84 1.15
C ASP A 37 24.76 20.51 -0.34
N GLN A 38 25.78 20.92 -1.09
CA GLN A 38 25.80 21.02 -2.54
C GLN A 38 26.11 19.67 -3.16
N LEU A 39 25.19 19.13 -3.96
CA LEU A 39 25.39 17.90 -4.73
C LEU A 39 26.28 18.19 -5.95
N LYS A 40 27.53 17.71 -5.92
CA LYS A 40 28.46 17.73 -7.06
C LYS A 40 28.13 16.62 -8.07
N MET A 41 28.00 17.01 -9.34
CA MET A 41 27.89 16.11 -10.50
C MET A 41 29.18 15.29 -10.72
N GLY A 42 29.03 13.97 -10.83
CA GLY A 42 30.05 13.03 -11.32
C GLY A 42 29.73 12.50 -12.72
N LYS A 43 30.74 12.51 -13.60
CA LYS A 43 30.67 12.14 -15.04
C LYS A 43 30.49 10.65 -15.30
N SER A 44 29.86 10.39 -16.45
CA SER A 44 29.53 9.11 -17.07
C SER A 44 30.73 8.31 -17.59
N ALA A 45 30.63 6.97 -17.53
CA ALA A 45 31.34 6.08 -18.44
C ALA A 45 30.51 4.82 -18.78
N GLY A 46 30.12 4.75 -20.06
CA GLY A 46 30.14 3.56 -20.93
C GLY A 46 29.53 2.23 -20.48
N GLY A 47 28.41 1.84 -21.10
CA GLY A 47 27.98 0.44 -21.15
C GLY A 47 26.52 0.21 -21.54
N THR A 48 26.07 0.72 -22.69
CA THR A 48 24.70 0.47 -23.17
C THR A 48 24.59 -0.95 -23.72
N LYS A 49 24.16 -1.91 -22.90
CA LYS A 49 23.66 -3.21 -23.41
C LYS A 49 22.27 -3.00 -23.99
N ALA A 50 22.13 -3.36 -25.26
CA ALA A 50 20.90 -3.32 -26.05
C ALA A 50 19.71 -3.91 -25.28
N GLY A 51 18.61 -3.16 -25.28
CA GLY A 51 17.41 -3.40 -24.47
C GLY A 51 16.72 -4.72 -24.76
N LYS A 52 16.28 -5.39 -23.70
CA LYS A 52 15.28 -6.47 -23.80
C LYS A 52 13.94 -5.87 -24.22
N ALA A 53 13.23 -6.63 -25.05
CA ALA A 53 11.93 -6.32 -25.65
C ALA A 53 10.94 -5.62 -24.70
N SER A 54 10.17 -4.71 -25.30
CA SER A 54 9.02 -3.97 -24.75
C SER A 54 8.33 -4.75 -23.62
N ALA A 55 8.57 -4.30 -22.38
CA ALA A 55 7.76 -4.77 -21.27
C ALA A 55 6.33 -4.28 -21.51
N VAL A 56 5.33 -5.14 -21.34
CA VAL A 56 3.94 -4.67 -21.23
C VAL A 56 3.89 -3.73 -20.03
N GLN A 57 3.31 -2.56 -20.21
CA GLN A 57 3.32 -1.50 -19.20
C GLN A 57 1.92 -1.35 -18.59
N ALA A 58 1.87 -1.12 -17.28
CA ALA A 58 0.67 -0.67 -16.62
C ALA A 58 0.79 0.83 -16.36
N MET A 59 -0.15 1.61 -16.91
CA MET A 59 -0.22 3.04 -16.71
C MET A 59 -1.03 3.37 -15.46
N GLY A 60 -0.54 4.31 -14.68
CA GLY A 60 -1.22 4.87 -13.54
C GLY A 60 -1.22 6.39 -13.58
N GLN A 61 -2.17 6.99 -12.86
CA GLN A 61 -2.28 8.43 -12.78
C GLN A 61 -2.95 8.86 -11.47
N CYS A 62 -2.74 10.12 -11.07
CA CYS A 62 -3.54 10.73 -10.00
C CYS A 62 -4.99 10.98 -10.44
N VAL A 63 -5.87 11.29 -9.48
CA VAL A 63 -7.31 11.50 -9.79
C VAL A 63 -7.54 12.68 -10.74
N CYS A 64 -6.69 13.72 -10.69
CA CYS A 64 -6.79 14.85 -11.62
C CYS A 64 -6.08 14.62 -12.97
N GLY A 65 -5.35 13.52 -13.13
CA GLY A 65 -4.65 13.14 -14.36
C GLY A 65 -3.35 13.89 -14.67
N GLU A 66 -2.94 14.87 -13.85
CA GLU A 66 -1.71 15.65 -14.11
C GLU A 66 -0.44 14.82 -13.92
N VAL A 67 -0.38 14.04 -12.84
CA VAL A 67 0.71 13.10 -12.61
C VAL A 67 0.37 11.79 -13.29
N ARG A 68 1.17 11.41 -14.28
CA ARG A 68 1.06 10.16 -15.02
C ARG A 68 2.36 9.38 -14.91
N PHE A 69 2.26 8.08 -14.75
CA PHE A 69 3.41 7.21 -14.55
C PHE A 69 3.11 5.81 -15.08
N GLU A 70 4.14 4.99 -15.14
CA GLU A 70 4.03 3.60 -15.57
C GLU A 70 4.95 2.69 -14.76
N ILE A 71 4.59 1.42 -14.76
CA ILE A 71 5.50 0.34 -14.39
C ILE A 71 5.55 -0.71 -15.49
N ASP A 72 6.70 -1.35 -15.65
CA ASP A 72 6.78 -2.59 -16.40
C ASP A 72 6.10 -3.72 -15.60
N VAL A 73 5.30 -4.56 -16.27
CA VAL A 73 4.64 -5.71 -15.64
C VAL A 73 5.41 -7.02 -15.87
N PRO A 74 5.22 -8.06 -15.03
CA PRO A 74 4.48 -8.03 -13.77
C PRO A 74 5.15 -7.11 -12.74
N ALA A 75 4.35 -6.45 -11.91
CA ALA A 75 4.82 -5.84 -10.67
C ALA A 75 5.57 -6.91 -9.87
N PHE A 76 6.62 -6.49 -9.17
CA PHE A 76 7.39 -7.40 -8.34
C PHE A 76 6.43 -8.07 -7.34
N TRP A 77 5.74 -7.25 -6.53
CA TRP A 77 4.88 -7.71 -5.44
C TRP A 77 3.51 -7.03 -5.44
N ALA A 78 2.53 -7.63 -4.77
CA ALA A 78 1.20 -7.06 -4.53
C ALA A 78 0.65 -7.56 -3.19
N TRP A 79 0.12 -6.67 -2.36
CA TRP A 79 -0.40 -7.00 -1.02
C TRP A 79 -1.43 -5.99 -0.53
N HIS A 80 -2.16 -6.37 0.52
CA HIS A 80 -3.01 -5.52 1.33
C HIS A 80 -2.25 -5.14 2.61
N ASP A 81 -2.04 -3.85 2.83
CA ASP A 81 -1.38 -3.29 4.01
C ASP A 81 -2.44 -2.72 4.96
N HIS A 82 -2.59 -3.39 6.10
CA HIS A 82 -3.54 -3.00 7.12
C HIS A 82 -2.93 -2.09 8.18
N SER A 83 -1.64 -1.73 8.12
CA SER A 83 -0.98 -0.93 9.19
C SER A 83 -1.60 0.45 9.37
N GLU A 84 -1.57 0.97 10.60
CA GLU A 84 -2.12 2.29 10.94
C GLU A 84 -1.51 3.38 10.10
N ALA A 85 -0.19 3.35 9.88
CA ALA A 85 0.51 4.31 9.05
C ALA A 85 -0.04 4.35 7.62
N SER A 86 -0.33 3.18 7.02
CA SER A 86 -0.91 3.10 5.68
C SER A 86 -2.38 3.51 5.67
N ARG A 87 -3.17 3.12 6.68
CA ARG A 87 -4.57 3.54 6.83
C ARG A 87 -4.71 5.06 6.96
N GLN A 88 -3.91 5.68 7.83
CA GLN A 88 -3.93 7.12 8.05
C GLN A 88 -3.45 7.89 6.82
N ALA A 89 -2.37 7.45 6.18
CA ALA A 89 -1.83 8.12 5.00
C ALA A 89 -2.80 8.13 3.80
N HIS A 90 -3.72 7.16 3.74
CA HIS A 90 -4.66 7.01 2.63
C HIS A 90 -6.13 7.28 3.01
N GLY A 91 -6.45 7.39 4.30
CA GLY A 91 -7.82 7.51 4.78
C GLY A 91 -8.71 6.29 4.45
N CYS A 92 -8.17 5.08 4.54
CA CYS A 92 -8.86 3.84 4.12
C CYS A 92 -8.73 2.70 5.15
N ALA A 93 -9.61 1.69 5.06
CA ALA A 93 -9.56 0.50 5.91
C ALA A 93 -8.24 -0.28 5.80
N TYR A 94 -7.70 -0.34 4.57
CA TYR A 94 -6.38 -0.87 4.24
C TYR A 94 -6.00 -0.38 2.85
N VAL A 95 -4.70 -0.35 2.56
CA VAL A 95 -4.20 0.04 1.23
C VAL A 95 -3.78 -1.20 0.48
N THR A 96 -4.21 -1.35 -0.77
CA THR A 96 -3.62 -2.36 -1.65
C THR A 96 -2.47 -1.74 -2.40
N TYR A 97 -1.25 -2.23 -2.21
CA TYR A 97 -0.07 -1.77 -2.92
C TYR A 97 0.38 -2.78 -3.97
N VAL A 98 1.09 -2.28 -4.98
CA VAL A 98 1.97 -3.04 -5.85
C VAL A 98 3.38 -2.49 -5.72
N GLY A 99 4.37 -3.37 -5.58
CA GLY A 99 5.77 -3.01 -5.54
C GLY A 99 6.39 -3.18 -6.92
N SER A 100 7.11 -2.17 -7.41
CA SER A 100 7.91 -2.23 -8.63
C SER A 100 9.37 -1.92 -8.34
N TRP A 101 10.26 -2.45 -9.16
CA TRP A 101 11.65 -2.00 -9.16
C TRP A 101 11.69 -0.55 -9.64
N ARG A 102 12.50 0.29 -8.99
CA ARG A 102 12.69 1.69 -9.37
C ARG A 102 13.22 1.84 -10.80
N SER A 103 14.01 0.87 -11.28
CA SER A 103 14.48 0.78 -12.67
C SER A 103 13.37 0.48 -13.69
N ARG A 104 12.21 -0.01 -13.23
CA ARG A 104 11.03 -0.38 -14.02
C ARG A 104 9.85 0.57 -13.78
N PHE A 105 10.09 1.72 -13.14
CA PHE A 105 9.09 2.74 -12.86
C PHE A 105 9.51 4.06 -13.51
N ARG A 106 8.57 4.74 -14.17
CA ARG A 106 8.81 6.02 -14.85
C ARG A 106 7.64 6.97 -14.65
N ILE A 107 7.95 8.24 -14.35
CA ILE A 107 6.97 9.33 -14.42
C ILE A 107 6.94 9.81 -15.87
N LEU A 108 5.75 9.80 -16.47
CA LEU A 108 5.50 10.18 -17.85
C LEU A 108 5.13 11.67 -17.98
N GLY A 109 4.63 12.29 -16.91
CA GLY A 109 4.32 13.72 -16.87
C GLY A 109 3.86 14.17 -15.48
N GLY A 110 3.91 15.47 -15.24
CA GLY A 110 3.50 16.09 -13.98
C GLY A 110 4.48 15.89 -12.82
N ALA A 111 5.77 15.67 -13.11
CA ALA A 111 6.79 15.46 -12.07
C ALA A 111 6.90 16.67 -11.12
N GLU A 112 6.71 17.88 -11.64
CA GLU A 112 6.65 19.14 -10.89
C GLU A 112 5.44 19.24 -9.95
N ARG A 113 4.42 18.40 -10.16
CA ARG A 113 3.25 18.30 -9.28
C ARG A 113 3.39 17.23 -8.21
N VAL A 114 4.53 16.53 -8.15
CA VAL A 114 4.79 15.53 -7.11
C VAL A 114 5.38 16.21 -5.88
N SER A 115 4.62 16.22 -4.79
CA SER A 115 5.08 16.63 -3.47
C SER A 115 5.53 15.40 -2.67
N ARG A 116 6.52 15.58 -1.79
CA ARG A 116 7.10 14.50 -0.97
C ARG A 116 6.99 14.85 0.51
N PHE A 117 6.63 13.87 1.31
CA PHE A 117 6.68 13.90 2.77
C PHE A 117 7.63 12.80 3.24
N GLU A 118 8.69 13.17 3.94
CA GLU A 118 9.65 12.24 4.53
C GLU A 118 9.37 12.08 6.02
N ASP A 119 9.12 10.83 6.42
CA ASP A 119 9.10 10.42 7.81
C ASP A 119 10.46 9.81 8.15
N ALA A 120 11.33 10.64 8.70
CA ALA A 120 12.70 10.27 9.05
C ALA A 120 12.75 9.17 10.13
N ALA A 121 11.79 9.17 11.07
CA ALA A 121 11.71 8.20 12.14
C ALA A 121 11.31 6.82 11.61
N ALA A 122 10.31 6.76 10.73
CA ALA A 122 9.93 5.52 10.05
C ALA A 122 10.92 5.11 8.94
N GLY A 123 11.78 6.03 8.50
CA GLY A 123 12.69 5.82 7.38
C GLY A 123 11.93 5.63 6.06
N THR A 124 10.87 6.41 5.86
CA THR A 124 10.00 6.27 4.68
C THR A 124 9.69 7.60 4.03
N THR A 125 9.41 7.58 2.74
CA THR A 125 8.98 8.77 2.00
C THR A 125 7.69 8.46 1.26
N ARG A 126 6.68 9.31 1.44
CA ARG A 126 5.40 9.24 0.73
C ARG A 126 5.32 10.41 -0.24
N SER A 127 5.02 10.10 -1.49
CA SER A 127 4.82 11.08 -2.55
C SER A 127 3.34 11.19 -2.87
N PHE A 128 2.85 12.40 -3.12
CA PHE A 128 1.45 12.67 -3.46
C PHE A 128 1.36 13.79 -4.52
N CYS A 129 0.24 13.85 -5.24
CA CYS A 129 0.00 14.94 -6.16
C CYS A 129 -0.31 16.22 -5.37
N GLY A 130 0.54 17.24 -5.47
CA GLY A 130 0.38 18.52 -4.78
C GLY A 130 -0.88 19.29 -5.19
N ARG A 131 -1.51 18.94 -6.32
CA ARG A 131 -2.78 19.56 -6.76
C ARG A 131 -4.02 18.90 -6.17
N CYS A 132 -4.11 17.58 -6.22
CA CYS A 132 -5.34 16.84 -5.86
C CYS A 132 -5.21 15.95 -4.63
N GLY A 133 -4.03 15.92 -4.00
CA GLY A 133 -3.77 15.13 -2.79
C GLY A 133 -3.68 13.62 -3.01
N THR A 134 -3.86 13.09 -4.23
CA THR A 134 -3.78 11.64 -4.48
C THR A 134 -2.42 11.10 -4.03
N PRO A 135 -2.35 10.12 -3.10
CA PRO A 135 -1.11 9.45 -2.76
C PRO A 135 -0.60 8.65 -3.96
N LEU A 136 0.66 8.84 -4.33
CA LEU A 136 1.25 8.31 -5.57
C LEU A 136 2.16 7.13 -5.30
N PHE A 137 3.22 7.35 -4.52
CA PHE A 137 4.30 6.39 -4.34
C PHE A 137 4.77 6.40 -2.89
N TYR A 138 5.26 5.25 -2.45
CA TYR A 138 5.80 5.04 -1.12
C TYR A 138 7.15 4.34 -1.24
N GLU A 139 8.15 4.89 -0.56
CA GLU A 139 9.54 4.46 -0.62
C GLU A 139 10.06 4.20 0.78
N ARG A 140 10.94 3.20 0.92
CA ARG A 140 11.50 2.79 2.21
C ARG A 140 13.02 2.85 2.14
N ARG A 141 13.67 3.48 3.13
CA ARG A 141 15.13 3.62 3.20
C ARG A 141 15.86 2.28 3.18
N ARG A 142 15.26 1.24 3.80
CA ARG A 142 15.79 -0.14 3.81
C ARG A 142 15.66 -0.88 2.47
N SER A 143 14.95 -0.33 1.50
CA SER A 143 14.72 -0.95 0.19
C SER A 143 14.71 0.11 -0.91
N PRO A 144 15.82 0.83 -1.13
CA PRO A 144 15.88 2.01 -2.00
C PRO A 144 15.66 1.69 -3.49
N HIS A 145 15.73 0.41 -3.87
CA HIS A 145 15.49 -0.04 -5.24
C HIS A 145 14.01 -0.34 -5.52
N MET A 146 13.13 -0.22 -4.54
CA MET A 146 11.70 -0.50 -4.64
C MET A 146 10.89 0.78 -4.56
N VAL A 147 9.80 0.82 -5.32
CA VAL A 147 8.74 1.82 -5.20
C VAL A 147 7.41 1.10 -5.05
N ASP A 148 6.69 1.43 -3.97
CA ASP A 148 5.39 0.88 -3.65
C ASP A 148 4.31 1.85 -4.12
N ILE A 149 3.31 1.37 -4.86
CA ILE A 149 2.34 2.21 -5.57
C ILE A 149 0.93 1.70 -5.23
N PRO A 150 -0.04 2.57 -4.88
CA PRO A 150 -1.39 2.13 -4.63
C PRO A 150 -1.97 1.48 -5.89
N ARG A 151 -2.44 0.24 -5.76
CA ARG A 151 -2.99 -0.55 -6.86
C ARG A 151 -4.15 0.18 -7.55
N ALA A 152 -4.92 0.97 -6.79
CA ALA A 152 -6.08 1.71 -7.29
C ALA A 152 -5.76 2.74 -8.38
N LEU A 153 -4.50 3.18 -8.51
CA LEU A 153 -4.11 4.17 -9.52
C LEU A 153 -3.96 3.57 -10.93
N PHE A 154 -3.89 2.25 -11.04
CA PHE A 154 -3.76 1.55 -12.32
C PHE A 154 -5.14 1.09 -12.82
N ALA A 155 -5.51 1.52 -14.03
CA ALA A 155 -6.72 1.02 -14.69
C ALA A 155 -6.55 -0.43 -15.18
N SER A 156 -5.36 -0.77 -15.68
CA SER A 156 -5.04 -2.11 -16.18
C SER A 156 -4.54 -3.05 -15.09
N ARG A 157 -4.38 -4.34 -15.43
CA ARG A 157 -3.75 -5.33 -14.55
C ARG A 157 -2.25 -5.03 -14.43
N THR A 158 -1.73 -5.15 -13.22
CA THR A 158 -0.30 -5.01 -12.89
C THR A 158 0.44 -6.35 -12.91
N GLY A 159 -0.21 -7.42 -13.38
CA GLY A 159 0.37 -8.77 -13.54
C GLY A 159 0.41 -9.63 -12.28
N ARG A 160 0.35 -9.06 -11.07
CA ARG A 160 0.36 -9.83 -9.81
C ARG A 160 -0.88 -9.57 -8.97
N GLU A 161 -1.47 -10.65 -8.45
CA GLU A 161 -2.62 -10.57 -7.54
C GLU A 161 -2.16 -10.26 -6.11
N PRO A 162 -2.84 -9.34 -5.40
CA PRO A 162 -2.56 -9.08 -3.99
C PRO A 162 -3.10 -10.23 -3.14
N ARG A 163 -2.22 -11.15 -2.75
CA ARG A 163 -2.58 -12.33 -1.94
C ARG A 163 -2.12 -12.25 -0.50
N TYR A 164 -1.20 -11.33 -0.21
CA TYR A 164 -0.63 -11.17 1.12
C TYR A 164 -1.35 -10.06 1.88
N HIS A 165 -1.53 -10.27 3.18
CA HIS A 165 -2.00 -9.26 4.11
C HIS A 165 -0.88 -8.98 5.11
N LEU A 166 -0.49 -7.71 5.25
CA LEU A 166 0.50 -7.23 6.20
C LEU A 166 -0.21 -6.49 7.33
N ALA A 167 0.30 -6.65 8.56
CA ALA A 167 -0.25 -6.07 9.79
C ALA A 167 -1.76 -6.33 9.94
N VAL A 168 -2.22 -7.54 9.59
CA VAL A 168 -3.66 -7.90 9.58
C VAL A 168 -4.29 -7.82 10.98
N GLU A 169 -3.48 -7.96 12.02
CA GLU A 169 -3.82 -7.73 13.42
C GLU A 169 -4.25 -6.29 13.71
N GLU A 170 -3.81 -5.32 12.90
CA GLU A 170 -4.27 -3.93 12.97
C GLU A 170 -5.50 -3.64 12.11
N ALA A 171 -6.10 -4.66 11.49
CA ALA A 171 -7.33 -4.49 10.74
C ALA A 171 -8.44 -3.91 11.63
N VAL A 172 -9.16 -2.94 11.07
CA VAL A 172 -10.19 -2.18 11.77
C VAL A 172 -11.54 -2.90 11.74
N ASP A 173 -12.29 -2.79 12.84
CA ASP A 173 -13.59 -3.45 13.03
C ASP A 173 -14.70 -2.93 12.12
N TRP A 174 -14.57 -1.68 11.67
CA TRP A 174 -15.49 -1.04 10.72
C TRP A 174 -15.22 -1.41 9.26
N ALA A 175 -14.13 -2.14 8.96
CA ALA A 175 -13.90 -2.64 7.61
C ALA A 175 -14.98 -3.64 7.19
N TYR A 176 -15.39 -3.61 5.92
CA TYR A 176 -16.33 -4.60 5.42
C TYR A 176 -15.68 -5.98 5.35
N GLY A 177 -16.03 -6.85 6.32
CA GLY A 177 -15.51 -8.22 6.45
C GLY A 177 -16.16 -9.26 5.53
N GLY A 178 -16.82 -8.86 4.43
CA GLY A 178 -17.41 -9.80 3.48
C GLY A 178 -18.70 -10.50 3.94
N ARG A 179 -19.36 -9.99 4.99
CA ARG A 179 -20.62 -10.54 5.50
C ARG A 179 -21.74 -10.38 4.47
N PRO A 180 -22.70 -11.33 4.36
CA PRO A 180 -23.80 -11.22 3.40
C PRO A 180 -24.55 -9.89 3.53
N LEU A 181 -24.75 -9.19 2.42
CA LEU A 181 -25.47 -7.93 2.35
C LEU A 181 -26.84 -8.15 1.69
N ALA A 182 -27.84 -7.41 2.16
CA ALA A 182 -29.18 -7.40 1.58
C ALA A 182 -29.42 -6.08 0.83
N PRO A 183 -30.18 -6.07 -0.28
CA PRO A 183 -30.63 -4.83 -0.90
C PRO A 183 -31.45 -3.97 0.07
N LEU A 184 -31.24 -2.66 0.04
CA LEU A 184 -32.08 -1.71 0.75
C LEU A 184 -33.30 -1.35 -0.12
N LYS A 185 -34.50 -1.66 0.36
CA LYS A 185 -35.74 -1.45 -0.39
C LYS A 185 -35.91 0.03 -0.75
N GLY A 186 -36.12 0.32 -2.03
CA GLY A 186 -36.28 1.69 -2.54
C GLY A 186 -34.99 2.40 -2.95
N TYR A 187 -33.83 1.78 -2.77
CA TYR A 187 -32.52 2.38 -3.07
C TYR A 187 -31.67 1.43 -3.94
N PRO A 188 -31.82 1.47 -5.28
CA PRO A 188 -31.02 0.64 -6.19
C PRO A 188 -29.51 0.82 -5.98
N GLY A 189 -28.77 -0.29 -5.94
CA GLY A 189 -27.33 -0.28 -5.71
C GLY A 189 -26.90 -0.09 -4.25
N VAL A 190 -27.81 0.24 -3.34
CA VAL A 190 -27.54 0.32 -1.91
C VAL A 190 -27.84 -1.02 -1.25
N VAL A 191 -26.81 -1.59 -0.63
CA VAL A 191 -26.90 -2.84 0.13
C VAL A 191 -26.46 -2.58 1.57
N TRP A 192 -26.97 -3.36 2.50
CA TRP A 192 -26.70 -3.18 3.92
C TRP A 192 -26.61 -4.52 4.65
N GLU A 193 -25.86 -4.52 5.75
CA GLU A 193 -25.82 -5.66 6.65
C GLU A 193 -27.01 -5.59 7.60
N ARG A 194 -27.83 -6.64 7.62
CA ARG A 194 -28.97 -6.72 8.53
C ARG A 194 -28.46 -6.84 9.97
N PRO A 195 -28.95 -6.01 10.92
CA PRO A 195 -28.70 -6.23 12.34
C PRO A 195 -29.07 -7.66 12.69
N ARG A 196 -28.19 -8.37 13.40
CA ARG A 196 -28.55 -9.67 13.96
C ARG A 196 -29.75 -9.45 14.86
N ALA A 197 -30.81 -10.23 14.66
CA ALA A 197 -31.92 -10.26 15.60
C ALA A 197 -31.35 -10.52 16.99
N ARG A 198 -31.57 -9.59 17.93
CA ARG A 198 -31.23 -9.83 19.33
C ARG A 198 -31.99 -11.08 19.74
N LYS A 199 -31.29 -12.13 20.18
CA LYS A 199 -31.95 -13.26 20.84
C LYS A 199 -32.74 -12.66 22.01
N ARG A 200 -34.07 -12.83 22.02
CA ARG A 200 -34.88 -12.47 23.20
C ARG A 200 -34.27 -13.19 24.39
N ARG A 201 -33.89 -12.43 25.41
CA ARG A 201 -33.51 -13.01 26.70
C ARG A 201 -34.74 -13.79 27.19
N PRO A 202 -34.62 -15.06 27.59
CA PRO A 202 -35.75 -15.77 28.18
C PRO A 202 -36.26 -14.96 29.38
N PRO A 203 -37.58 -14.92 29.63
CA PRO A 203 -38.12 -14.24 30.79
C PRO A 203 -37.42 -14.75 32.05
N GLU A 204 -37.05 -13.83 32.93
CA GLU A 204 -36.48 -14.16 34.23
C GLU A 204 -37.52 -15.01 34.98
N PRO A 205 -37.15 -16.18 35.53
CA PRO A 205 -38.10 -16.99 36.24
C PRO A 205 -38.61 -16.19 37.45
N MET A 206 -39.93 -15.97 37.51
CA MET A 206 -40.58 -15.39 38.67
C MET A 206 -40.58 -16.44 39.79
N PHE A 207 -39.58 -16.40 40.66
CA PHE A 207 -39.59 -17.09 41.95
C PHE A 207 -39.11 -16.13 43.03
#